data_AF-A0A4W5JGG9-F1
#
_entry.id   AF-A0A4W5JGG9-F1
#
_cell.length_a   1.000
_cell.length_b   1.000
_cell.length_c   1.000
_cell.angle_alpha   90.00
_cell.angle_beta   90.00
_cell.angle_gamma   90.00
#
_symmetry.space_group_name_H-M   'P 1'
#
loop_
_entity.id
_entity.type
_entity.pdbx_description
1 polymer ?
#
loop_
_entity_poly.entity_id
_entity_poly.type
_entity_poly.pdbx_seq_one_letter_code
_entity_poly.pdbx_strand_id
1 'polypeptide(L)'
;MCCRREMGRWTLHLLMGVVLAVLKASSYAEKVNHCLAARANTCSACIQSGKGCAYCPDEIFDEPRCDLLENIIHHGCNGVVTAESSITIERNQKIDMLMKRSQVAPQDMSMTLLPGEEREIEMEVFEPAKGPLDLYILMDFSNSMKDDLDNLKRMGAELAELVGKLSDDYTIGFGKFVDKVVEPQTDMRPIK
;
A
#
# COMPACT_ATOMS: atom_id res chain seq x y z
N MET A 1 22.60 64.98 -3.25
CA MET A 1 21.32 64.24 -3.15
C MET A 1 20.63 64.26 -4.50
N CYS A 2 19.86 63.21 -4.79
CA CYS A 2 19.01 62.99 -5.96
C CYS A 2 19.63 62.30 -7.19
N CYS A 3 18.88 61.29 -7.68
CA CYS A 3 19.06 60.51 -8.93
C CYS A 3 20.05 59.33 -8.97
N ARG A 4 19.98 58.39 -8.02
CA ARG A 4 20.46 57.02 -8.31
C ARG A 4 19.69 55.87 -7.64
N ARG A 5 18.48 56.13 -7.12
CA ARG A 5 17.73 55.16 -6.28
C ARG A 5 16.38 54.71 -6.84
N GLU A 6 15.99 55.15 -8.05
CA GLU A 6 14.70 54.79 -8.66
C GLU A 6 14.77 53.72 -9.75
N MET A 7 15.92 53.53 -10.42
CA MET A 7 16.03 52.52 -11.49
C MET A 7 16.03 51.07 -10.98
N GLY A 8 16.44 50.82 -9.73
CA GLY A 8 16.54 49.47 -9.16
C GLY A 8 15.20 48.82 -8.80
N ARG A 9 14.13 49.61 -8.59
CA ARG A 9 12.81 49.10 -8.24
C ARG A 9 12.04 48.61 -9.48
N TRP A 10 12.17 49.34 -10.59
CA TRP A 10 11.57 48.95 -11.87
C TRP A 10 12.24 47.70 -12.47
N THR A 11 13.57 47.58 -12.35
CA THR A 11 14.28 46.38 -12.79
C THR A 11 13.93 45.16 -11.93
N LEU A 12 13.71 45.33 -10.62
CA LEU A 12 13.24 44.23 -9.76
C LEU A 12 11.82 43.77 -10.12
N HIS A 13 10.90 44.68 -10.41
CA HIS A 13 9.54 44.32 -10.83
C HIS A 13 9.50 43.66 -12.21
N LEU A 14 10.34 44.12 -13.15
CA LEU A 14 10.52 43.46 -14.45
C LEU A 14 11.11 42.06 -14.31
N LEU A 15 12.15 41.89 -13.48
CA LEU A 15 12.74 40.58 -13.21
C LEU A 15 11.74 39.64 -12.53
N MET A 16 10.97 40.12 -11.55
CA MET A 16 9.95 39.30 -10.89
C MET A 16 8.82 38.92 -11.85
N GLY A 17 8.41 39.82 -12.75
CA GLY A 17 7.43 39.55 -13.80
C GLY A 17 7.91 38.51 -14.81
N VAL A 18 9.18 38.57 -15.22
CA VAL A 18 9.81 37.57 -16.10
C VAL A 18 9.90 36.21 -15.41
N VAL A 19 10.30 36.16 -14.14
CA VAL A 19 10.37 34.91 -13.36
C VAL A 19 8.97 34.28 -13.22
N LEU A 20 7.94 35.07 -12.93
CA LEU A 20 6.55 34.59 -12.87
C LEU A 20 6.05 34.08 -14.23
N ALA A 21 6.41 34.75 -15.33
CA ALA A 21 6.06 34.30 -16.68
C ALA A 21 6.76 32.99 -17.05
N VAL A 22 8.05 32.83 -16.71
CA VAL A 22 8.82 31.60 -16.94
C VAL A 22 8.30 30.45 -16.07
N LEU A 23 7.91 30.71 -14.82
CA LEU A 23 7.28 29.71 -13.95
C LEU A 23 5.91 29.26 -14.50
N LYS A 24 5.11 30.17 -15.07
CA LYS A 24 3.85 29.81 -15.72
C LYS A 24 4.04 29.06 -17.05
N ALA A 25 5.09 29.37 -17.80
CA ALA A 25 5.41 28.64 -19.03
C ALA A 25 5.95 27.23 -18.76
N SER A 26 6.74 27.05 -17.70
CA SER A 26 7.29 25.74 -17.31
C SER A 26 6.27 24.80 -16.66
N SER A 27 5.09 25.30 -16.28
CA SER A 27 3.97 24.45 -15.81
C SER A 27 3.09 23.88 -16.92
N TYR A 28 3.30 24.24 -18.19
CA TYR A 28 2.65 23.56 -19.31
C TYR A 28 3.43 22.28 -19.66
N ALA A 29 3.29 21.27 -18.82
CA ALA A 29 3.62 19.90 -19.21
C ALA A 29 2.51 19.41 -20.15
N GLU A 30 2.79 19.45 -21.45
CA GLU A 30 1.93 18.80 -22.45
C GLU A 30 1.92 17.30 -22.12
N LYS A 31 0.77 16.75 -21.73
CA LYS A 31 0.64 15.32 -21.43
C LYS A 31 0.99 14.56 -22.71
N VAL A 32 2.13 13.86 -22.69
CA VAL A 32 2.51 12.98 -23.79
C VAL A 32 1.40 11.95 -23.96
N ASN A 33 0.84 11.87 -25.16
CA ASN A 33 -0.18 10.90 -25.50
C ASN A 33 0.42 9.48 -25.49
N HIS A 34 0.26 8.79 -24.37
CA HIS A 34 0.82 7.45 -24.18
C HIS A 34 0.18 6.40 -25.10
N CYS A 35 -1.07 6.61 -25.55
CA CYS A 35 -1.78 5.67 -26.41
C CYS A 35 -1.15 5.64 -27.79
N LEU A 36 -0.91 6.83 -28.35
CA LEU A 36 -0.24 6.99 -29.64
C LEU A 36 1.24 6.61 -29.56
N ALA A 37 1.92 6.95 -28.46
CA ALA A 37 3.33 6.62 -28.24
C ALA A 37 3.60 5.11 -28.22
N ALA A 38 2.62 4.29 -27.79
CA ALA A 38 2.71 2.84 -27.77
C ALA A 38 2.74 2.20 -29.17
N ARG A 39 2.29 2.91 -30.22
CA ARG A 39 2.25 2.44 -31.62
C ARG A 39 1.61 1.04 -31.77
N ALA A 40 0.52 0.83 -31.05
CA ALA A 40 -0.16 -0.46 -31.02
C ALA A 40 -0.94 -0.73 -32.31
N ASN A 41 -0.67 -1.87 -32.95
CA ASN A 41 -1.32 -2.29 -34.19
C ASN A 41 -2.47 -3.29 -33.99
N THR A 42 -2.73 -3.71 -32.75
CA THR A 42 -3.82 -4.65 -32.42
C THR A 42 -4.65 -4.09 -31.29
N CYS A 43 -5.93 -4.48 -31.22
CA CYS A 43 -6.83 -4.07 -30.14
C CYS A 43 -6.25 -4.41 -28.76
N SER A 44 -5.74 -5.64 -28.57
CA SER A 44 -5.18 -6.07 -27.29
C SER A 44 -3.98 -5.22 -26.87
N ALA A 45 -3.06 -4.94 -27.81
CA ALA A 45 -1.90 -4.10 -27.51
C ALA A 45 -2.33 -2.66 -27.17
N CYS A 46 -3.37 -2.14 -27.84
CA CYS A 46 -3.86 -0.79 -27.60
C CYS A 46 -4.49 -0.61 -26.22
N ILE A 47 -5.34 -1.55 -25.82
CA ILE A 47 -5.96 -1.53 -24.48
C ILE A 47 -4.91 -1.71 -23.38
N GLN A 48 -3.83 -2.45 -23.66
CA GLN A 48 -2.73 -2.61 -22.73
C GLN A 48 -1.84 -1.38 -22.59
N SER A 49 -1.91 -0.42 -23.53
CA SER A 49 -1.19 0.85 -23.47
C SER A 49 -1.61 1.71 -22.28
N GLY A 50 -2.82 1.48 -21.75
CA GLY A 50 -3.26 1.99 -20.46
C GLY A 50 -4.64 2.64 -20.49
N LYS A 51 -5.00 3.22 -19.35
CA LYS A 51 -6.29 3.88 -19.14
C LYS A 51 -6.54 5.00 -20.16
N GLY A 52 -7.75 5.04 -20.71
CA GLY A 52 -8.19 6.09 -21.63
C GLY A 52 -7.79 5.86 -23.09
N CYS A 53 -7.05 4.78 -23.40
CA CYS A 53 -6.80 4.36 -24.78
C CYS A 53 -8.01 3.64 -25.37
N ALA A 54 -8.25 3.91 -26.65
CA ALA A 54 -9.35 3.33 -27.42
C ALA A 54 -8.81 2.83 -28.76
N TYR A 55 -9.43 1.75 -29.26
CA TYR A 55 -9.08 1.14 -30.53
C TYR A 55 -10.21 1.30 -31.55
N CYS A 56 -9.89 1.75 -32.76
CA CYS A 56 -10.83 1.83 -33.87
C CYS A 56 -10.70 0.60 -34.80
N PRO A 57 -11.73 -0.27 -34.87
CA PRO A 57 -11.73 -1.42 -35.76
C PRO A 57 -12.09 -1.10 -37.20
N ASP A 58 -12.66 0.08 -37.49
CA ASP A 58 -13.14 0.46 -38.82
C ASP A 58 -12.03 0.38 -39.87
N GLU A 59 -12.27 -0.33 -40.98
CA GLU A 59 -11.29 -0.52 -42.05
C GLU A 59 -10.97 0.79 -42.80
N ILE A 60 -11.93 1.71 -42.86
CA ILE A 60 -11.85 2.98 -43.63
C ILE A 60 -11.28 4.13 -42.77
N PHE A 61 -10.86 3.85 -41.53
CA PHE A 61 -10.29 4.85 -40.64
C PHE A 61 -8.86 5.21 -41.06
N ASP A 62 -8.68 6.45 -41.55
CA ASP A 62 -7.41 6.97 -42.07
C ASP A 62 -6.43 7.46 -40.98
N GLU A 63 -6.87 7.48 -39.72
CA GLU A 63 -6.10 7.97 -38.56
C GLU A 63 -5.53 6.79 -37.73
N PRO A 64 -4.62 7.05 -36.78
CA PRO A 64 -4.07 6.00 -35.92
C PRO A 64 -5.17 5.24 -35.18
N ARG A 65 -5.27 3.93 -35.44
CA ARG A 65 -6.31 3.07 -34.85
C ARG A 65 -6.25 2.99 -33.32
N CYS A 66 -5.10 3.27 -32.72
CA CYS A 66 -4.94 3.33 -31.27
C CYS A 66 -4.60 4.75 -30.85
N ASP A 67 -5.51 5.39 -30.13
CA ASP A 67 -5.31 6.72 -29.59
C ASP A 67 -6.16 6.93 -28.32
N LEU A 68 -6.07 8.11 -27.70
CA LEU A 68 -6.99 8.53 -26.66
C LEU A 68 -8.43 8.49 -27.17
N LEU A 69 -9.36 8.06 -26.31
CA LEU A 69 -10.78 7.94 -26.65
C LEU A 69 -11.35 9.23 -27.27
N GLU A 70 -11.00 10.39 -26.72
CA GLU A 70 -11.44 11.69 -27.20
C GLU A 70 -11.03 11.95 -28.65
N ASN A 71 -9.80 11.59 -29.03
CA ASN A 71 -9.29 11.74 -30.39
C ASN A 71 -10.01 10.78 -31.35
N ILE A 72 -10.14 9.50 -30.97
CA ILE A 72 -10.83 8.50 -31.81
C ILE A 72 -12.28 8.93 -32.12
N ILE A 73 -12.97 9.50 -31.13
CA ILE A 73 -14.33 10.06 -31.31
C ILE A 73 -14.28 11.29 -32.22
N HIS A 74 -13.32 12.20 -32.03
CA HIS A 74 -13.17 13.40 -32.84
C HIS A 74 -12.95 13.09 -34.32
N HIS A 75 -12.19 12.04 -34.62
CA HIS A 75 -11.93 11.56 -35.98
C HIS A 75 -13.09 10.73 -36.57
N GLY A 76 -14.19 10.52 -35.83
CA GLY A 76 -15.41 9.94 -36.37
C GLY A 76 -15.41 8.43 -36.54
N CYS A 77 -14.64 7.69 -35.73
CA CYS A 77 -14.62 6.23 -35.80
C CYS A 77 -15.99 5.60 -35.47
N ASN A 78 -16.47 4.70 -36.34
CA ASN A 78 -17.65 3.89 -36.08
C ASN A 78 -17.25 2.58 -35.37
N GLY A 79 -17.81 2.31 -34.18
CA GLY A 79 -17.56 1.06 -33.45
C GLY A 79 -16.30 1.06 -32.58
N VAL A 80 -16.02 2.19 -31.91
CA VAL A 80 -14.90 2.32 -30.97
C VAL A 80 -14.89 1.21 -29.92
N VAL A 81 -13.72 0.58 -29.71
CA VAL A 81 -13.50 -0.44 -28.69
C VAL A 81 -12.71 0.15 -27.54
N THR A 82 -13.26 0.06 -26.34
CA THR A 82 -12.63 0.48 -25.08
C THR A 82 -12.71 -0.66 -24.08
N ALA A 83 -11.94 -0.55 -23.00
CA ALA A 83 -12.10 -1.39 -21.82
C ALA A 83 -12.38 -0.51 -20.61
N GLU A 84 -13.18 -1.03 -19.69
CA GLU A 84 -13.52 -0.34 -18.44
C GLU A 84 -13.13 -1.23 -17.27
N SER A 85 -12.55 -0.60 -16.25
CA SER A 85 -12.34 -1.24 -14.96
C SER A 85 -13.65 -1.37 -14.20
N SER A 86 -13.76 -2.38 -13.34
CA SER A 86 -14.90 -2.53 -12.43
C SER A 86 -14.42 -2.91 -11.04
N ILE A 87 -15.22 -2.56 -10.03
CA ILE A 87 -15.03 -2.95 -8.64
C ILE A 87 -16.38 -3.43 -8.11
N THR A 88 -16.38 -4.59 -7.45
CA THR A 88 -17.56 -5.20 -6.85
C THR A 88 -17.23 -5.64 -5.45
N ILE A 89 -18.08 -5.30 -4.49
CA ILE A 89 -17.96 -5.73 -3.10
C ILE A 89 -18.85 -6.95 -2.93
N GLU A 90 -18.23 -8.12 -2.84
CA GLU A 90 -18.93 -9.40 -2.72
C GLU A 90 -19.42 -9.64 -1.29
N ARG A 91 -18.66 -9.16 -0.30
CA ARG A 91 -19.03 -9.29 1.12
C ARG A 91 -18.66 -8.04 1.91
N ASN A 92 -19.69 -7.40 2.47
CA ASN A 92 -19.56 -6.23 3.33
C ASN A 92 -20.38 -6.36 4.62
N GLN A 93 -19.89 -7.17 5.54
CA GLN A 93 -20.41 -7.28 6.90
C GLN A 93 -20.02 -6.02 7.67
N LYS A 94 -21.01 -5.38 8.29
CA LYS A 94 -20.78 -4.22 9.15
C LYS A 94 -19.99 -4.62 10.38
N ILE A 95 -19.15 -3.69 10.84
CA ILE A 95 -18.37 -3.87 12.06
C ILE A 95 -19.32 -3.97 13.27
N ASP A 96 -19.18 -5.05 14.04
CA ASP A 96 -19.85 -5.24 15.31
C ASP A 96 -18.91 -4.88 16.47
N MET A 97 -19.10 -3.69 17.03
CA MET A 97 -18.26 -3.18 18.13
C MET A 97 -18.46 -3.95 19.45
N LEU A 98 -19.52 -4.75 19.59
CA LEU A 98 -19.75 -5.60 20.77
C LEU A 98 -18.88 -6.86 20.72
N MET A 99 -18.46 -7.27 19.53
CA MET A 99 -17.55 -8.39 19.37
C MET A 99 -16.14 -7.95 19.79
N LYS A 100 -15.60 -8.58 20.84
CA LYS A 100 -14.23 -8.34 21.36
C LYS A 100 -13.15 -8.91 20.44
N ARG A 101 -13.23 -8.65 19.14
CA ARG A 101 -12.30 -9.12 18.11
C ARG A 101 -12.09 -8.04 17.06
N SER A 102 -10.86 -7.96 16.56
CA SER A 102 -10.52 -7.07 15.47
C SER A 102 -11.28 -7.46 14.22
N GLN A 103 -11.82 -6.47 13.53
CA GLN A 103 -12.68 -6.63 12.37
C GLN A 103 -12.27 -5.65 11.27
N VAL A 104 -12.55 -6.05 10.03
CA VAL A 104 -12.29 -5.26 8.83
C VAL A 104 -13.48 -5.37 7.91
N ALA A 105 -13.86 -4.27 7.26
CA ALA A 105 -14.90 -4.22 6.23
C ALA A 105 -14.45 -3.36 5.04
N PRO A 106 -14.77 -3.75 3.78
CA PRO A 106 -15.41 -5.00 3.37
C PRO A 106 -14.48 -6.22 3.53
N GLN A 107 -15.04 -7.43 3.53
CA GLN A 107 -14.27 -8.68 3.70
C GLN A 107 -13.90 -9.33 2.38
N ASP A 108 -14.65 -9.06 1.32
CA ASP A 108 -14.41 -9.65 0.00
C ASP A 108 -14.75 -8.65 -1.11
N MET A 109 -13.84 -8.51 -2.06
CA MET A 109 -13.93 -7.58 -3.19
C MET A 109 -13.31 -8.22 -4.42
N SER A 110 -13.97 -8.03 -5.56
CA SER A 110 -13.46 -8.36 -6.88
C SER A 110 -13.24 -7.07 -7.67
N MET A 111 -12.13 -6.99 -8.40
CA MET A 111 -11.84 -5.84 -9.24
C MET A 111 -11.14 -6.25 -10.53
N THR A 112 -11.50 -5.57 -11.61
CA THR A 112 -10.79 -5.61 -12.89
C THR A 112 -10.20 -4.24 -13.15
N LEU A 113 -8.89 -4.15 -13.31
CA LEU A 113 -8.15 -2.90 -13.52
C LEU A 113 -7.51 -2.88 -14.91
N LEU A 114 -7.40 -1.69 -15.49
CA LEU A 114 -6.61 -1.49 -16.70
C LEU A 114 -5.13 -1.28 -16.35
N PRO A 115 -4.20 -1.56 -17.27
CA PRO A 115 -2.78 -1.28 -17.04
C PRO A 115 -2.54 0.20 -16.73
N GLY A 116 -1.79 0.46 -15.64
CA GLY A 116 -1.51 1.81 -15.17
C GLY A 116 -2.70 2.52 -14.50
N GLU A 117 -3.84 1.84 -14.32
CA GLU A 117 -4.94 2.39 -13.54
C GLU A 117 -4.75 2.18 -12.05
N GLU A 118 -4.92 3.27 -11.30
CA GLU A 118 -4.94 3.26 -9.84
C GLU A 118 -6.37 3.37 -9.35
N ARG A 119 -6.68 2.64 -8.28
CA ARG A 119 -7.97 2.69 -7.59
C ARG A 119 -7.73 2.78 -6.08
N GLU A 120 -8.46 3.69 -5.47
CA GLU A 120 -8.51 3.84 -4.02
C GLU A 120 -9.64 2.97 -3.47
N ILE A 121 -9.35 2.28 -2.38
CA ILE A 121 -10.27 1.39 -1.70
C ILE A 121 -10.39 1.89 -0.26
N GLU A 122 -11.61 2.18 0.15
CA GLU A 122 -11.89 2.53 1.53
C GLU A 122 -12.13 1.25 2.34
N MET A 123 -11.36 1.09 3.42
CA MET A 123 -11.48 -0.03 4.34
C MET A 123 -11.71 0.49 5.74
N GLU A 124 -12.76 0.00 6.38
CA GLU A 124 -13.03 0.24 7.79
C GLU A 124 -12.31 -0.81 8.62
N VAL A 125 -11.53 -0.37 9.60
CA VAL A 125 -10.80 -1.24 10.53
C VAL A 125 -11.24 -0.90 11.95
N PHE A 126 -11.59 -1.93 12.71
CA PHE A 126 -11.95 -1.81 14.12
C PHE A 126 -11.07 -2.71 14.97
N GLU A 127 -10.49 -2.11 16.01
CA GLU A 127 -9.74 -2.79 17.05
C GLU A 127 -10.49 -2.64 18.39
N PRO A 128 -10.86 -3.74 19.06
CA PRO A 128 -11.52 -3.69 20.35
C PRO A 128 -10.54 -3.25 21.45
N ALA A 129 -11.04 -2.63 22.52
CA ALA A 129 -10.22 -2.24 23.66
C ALA A 129 -9.56 -3.42 24.40
N LYS A 130 -10.19 -4.60 24.35
CA LYS A 130 -9.64 -5.88 24.81
C LYS A 130 -9.97 -6.96 23.80
N GLY A 131 -8.96 -7.68 23.33
CA GLY A 131 -9.09 -8.82 22.41
C GLY A 131 -8.34 -10.05 22.94
N PRO A 132 -8.47 -11.22 22.28
CA PRO A 132 -7.75 -12.42 22.68
C PRO A 132 -6.24 -12.20 22.64
N LEU A 133 -5.52 -12.73 23.64
CA LEU A 133 -4.08 -12.52 23.78
C LEU A 133 -3.36 -13.84 24.08
N ASP A 134 -2.48 -14.25 23.16
CA ASP A 134 -1.61 -15.40 23.37
C ASP A 134 -0.18 -14.94 23.67
N LEU A 135 0.30 -15.22 24.88
CA LEU A 135 1.66 -14.91 25.32
C LEU A 135 2.47 -16.20 25.40
N TYR A 136 3.50 -16.34 24.56
CA TYR A 136 4.41 -17.48 24.60
C TYR A 136 5.79 -17.09 25.10
N ILE A 137 6.20 -17.62 26.26
CA ILE A 137 7.50 -17.39 26.86
C ILE A 137 8.41 -18.57 26.52
N LEU A 138 9.37 -18.34 25.64
CA LEU A 138 10.40 -19.32 25.30
C LEU A 138 11.70 -18.95 26.02
N MET A 139 12.12 -19.77 26.98
CA MET A 139 13.21 -19.46 27.89
C MET A 139 14.39 -20.43 27.74
N ASP A 140 15.60 -19.90 27.86
CA ASP A 140 16.82 -20.71 27.94
C ASP A 140 16.95 -21.34 29.34
N PHE A 141 17.16 -22.65 29.38
CA PHE A 141 17.34 -23.45 30.60
C PHE A 141 18.81 -23.82 30.86
N SER A 142 19.75 -23.15 30.17
CA SER A 142 21.17 -23.24 30.45
C SER A 142 21.50 -22.86 31.91
N ASN A 143 22.64 -23.33 32.41
CA ASN A 143 23.01 -23.11 33.81
C ASN A 143 23.21 -21.62 34.16
N SER A 144 23.53 -20.77 33.18
CA SER A 144 23.65 -19.32 33.37
C SER A 144 22.32 -18.63 33.62
N MET A 145 21.19 -19.25 33.26
CA MET A 145 19.84 -18.67 33.41
C MET A 145 19.12 -19.16 34.68
N LYS A 146 19.85 -19.80 35.60
CA LYS A 146 19.26 -20.50 36.74
C LYS A 146 18.51 -19.55 37.70
N ASP A 147 19.11 -18.41 38.00
CA ASP A 147 18.53 -17.37 38.85
C ASP A 147 17.38 -16.62 38.15
N ASP A 148 17.51 -16.36 36.85
CA ASP A 148 16.42 -15.80 36.03
C ASP A 148 15.18 -16.69 36.01
N LEU A 149 15.37 -18.00 35.89
CA LEU A 149 14.29 -18.99 35.93
C LEU A 149 13.56 -18.96 37.29
N ASP A 150 14.29 -18.82 38.39
CA ASP A 150 13.69 -18.76 39.73
C ASP A 150 12.94 -17.44 39.95
N ASN A 151 13.43 -16.32 39.39
CA ASN A 151 12.70 -15.06 39.36
C ASN A 151 11.40 -15.17 38.53
N LEU A 152 11.44 -15.78 37.35
CA LEU A 152 10.25 -15.93 36.51
C LEU A 152 9.19 -16.81 37.18
N LYS A 153 9.59 -17.91 37.83
CA LYS A 153 8.66 -18.74 38.62
C LYS A 153 7.94 -17.92 39.68
N ARG A 154 8.66 -17.01 40.37
CA ARG A 154 8.06 -16.14 41.38
C ARG A 154 7.12 -15.10 40.77
N MET A 155 7.45 -14.58 39.59
CA MET A 155 6.65 -13.57 38.88
C MET A 155 5.48 -14.14 38.08
N GLY A 156 5.31 -15.47 37.98
CA GLY A 156 4.25 -16.08 37.17
C GLY A 156 2.85 -15.60 37.56
N ALA A 157 2.57 -15.43 38.85
CA ALA A 157 1.28 -14.92 39.33
C ALA A 157 1.08 -13.43 38.98
N GLU A 158 2.12 -12.61 39.15
CA GLU A 158 2.08 -11.17 38.79
C GLU A 158 1.90 -10.98 37.28
N LEU A 159 2.54 -11.83 36.48
CA LEU A 159 2.41 -11.83 35.03
C LEU A 159 0.98 -12.21 34.62
N ALA A 160 0.42 -13.27 35.19
CA ALA A 160 -0.97 -13.64 34.93
C ALA A 160 -1.96 -12.53 35.32
N GLU A 161 -1.71 -11.84 36.45
CA GLU A 161 -2.53 -10.70 36.86
C GLU A 161 -2.41 -9.52 35.89
N LEU A 162 -1.20 -9.22 35.43
CA LEU A 162 -0.95 -8.15 34.45
C LEU A 162 -1.63 -8.46 33.11
N VAL A 163 -1.45 -9.68 32.60
CA VAL A 163 -2.06 -10.13 31.34
C VAL A 163 -3.59 -10.13 31.45
N GLY A 164 -4.14 -10.53 32.59
CA GLY A 164 -5.59 -10.47 32.86
C GLY A 164 -6.16 -9.05 32.94
N LYS A 165 -5.34 -8.02 33.21
CA LYS A 165 -5.77 -6.62 33.09
C LYS A 165 -5.90 -6.19 31.62
N LEU A 166 -5.02 -6.72 30.75
CA LEU A 166 -4.95 -6.39 29.33
C LEU A 166 -6.00 -7.14 28.49
N SER A 167 -6.26 -8.41 28.80
CA SER A 167 -7.22 -9.23 28.08
C SER A 167 -8.06 -10.09 29.03
N ASP A 168 -9.33 -10.27 28.69
CA ASP A 168 -10.24 -11.18 29.40
C ASP A 168 -10.16 -12.62 28.86
N ASP A 169 -9.49 -12.84 27.72
CA ASP A 169 -9.32 -14.12 27.02
C ASP A 169 -7.84 -14.29 26.66
N TYR A 170 -7.06 -14.82 27.60
CA TYR A 170 -5.62 -14.94 27.44
C TYR A 170 -5.12 -16.37 27.64
N THR A 171 -4.11 -16.73 26.85
CA THR A 171 -3.38 -17.99 26.98
C THR A 171 -1.91 -17.68 27.25
N ILE A 172 -1.33 -18.31 28.27
CA ILE A 172 0.12 -18.23 28.51
C ILE A 172 0.75 -19.59 28.25
N GLY A 173 1.62 -19.64 27.25
CA GLY A 173 2.44 -20.79 26.92
C GLY A 173 3.86 -20.64 27.46
N PHE A 174 4.45 -21.76 27.88
CA PHE A 174 5.84 -21.80 28.32
C PHE A 174 6.62 -22.87 27.54
N GLY A 175 7.76 -22.47 26.99
CA GLY A 175 8.70 -23.34 26.31
C GLY A 175 10.08 -23.20 26.91
N LYS A 176 10.86 -24.27 26.87
CA LYS A 176 12.27 -24.23 27.22
C LYS A 176 13.13 -24.71 26.08
N PHE A 177 14.33 -24.15 25.98
CA PHE A 177 15.37 -24.68 25.12
C PHE A 177 16.70 -24.74 25.86
N VAL A 178 17.54 -25.65 25.39
CA VAL A 178 18.97 -25.77 25.70
C VAL A 178 19.65 -26.08 24.36
N ASP A 179 20.98 -26.14 24.34
CA ASP A 179 21.74 -26.56 23.16
C ASP A 179 21.46 -28.03 22.77
N LYS A 180 21.86 -28.40 21.56
CA LYS A 180 21.69 -29.75 21.00
C LYS A 180 22.45 -30.77 21.84
N VAL A 181 21.83 -31.94 22.05
CA VAL A 181 22.41 -33.07 22.80
C VAL A 181 23.38 -33.88 21.92
N VAL A 182 24.41 -33.21 21.40
CA VAL A 182 25.50 -33.79 20.61
C VAL A 182 26.84 -33.10 20.96
N GLU A 183 27.96 -33.76 20.68
CA GLU A 183 29.28 -33.13 20.78
C GLU A 183 29.53 -32.18 19.59
N PRO A 184 30.26 -31.07 19.78
CA PRO A 184 30.90 -30.59 21.03
C PRO A 184 30.00 -29.75 21.95
N GLN A 185 28.71 -29.59 21.63
CA GLN A 185 27.80 -28.70 22.37
C GLN A 185 27.45 -29.23 23.77
N THR A 186 27.41 -30.54 23.94
CA THR A 186 27.16 -31.21 25.23
C THR A 186 28.20 -32.27 25.51
N ASP A 187 28.57 -32.43 26.78
CA ASP A 187 29.46 -33.49 27.24
C ASP A 187 28.70 -34.83 27.27
N MET A 188 29.10 -35.77 26.41
CA MET A 188 28.43 -37.06 26.24
C MET A 188 29.05 -38.17 27.11
N ARG A 189 30.02 -37.84 27.99
CA ARG A 189 30.66 -38.83 28.87
C ARG A 189 29.66 -39.33 29.94
N PRO A 190 29.57 -40.65 30.19
CA PRO A 190 28.65 -41.18 31.19
C PRO A 190 29.02 -40.76 32.61
N ILE A 191 28.00 -40.56 33.45
CA ILE A 191 28.14 -40.17 34.86
C ILE A 191 28.80 -41.33 35.64
N LYS A 192 29.83 -41.01 36.45
CA LYS A 192 30.54 -41.97 37.31
C LYS A 192 29.78 -42.29 38.59
#